data_AF-A0A3D2QF05-F1
#
_entry.id   AF-A0A3D2QF05-F1
#
_cell.length_a   1.000
_cell.length_b   1.000
_cell.length_c   1.000
_cell.angle_alpha   90.00
_cell.angle_beta   90.00
_cell.angle_gamma   90.00
#
_symmetry.space_group_name_H-M   'P 1'
#
loop_
_entity.id
_entity.type
_entity.pdbx_description
1 polymer ?
#
loop_
_entity_poly.entity_id
_entity_poly.type
_entity_poly.pdbx_seq_one_letter_code
_entity_poly.pdbx_strand_id
1 'polypeptide(L)'
;MSVIARAMGEGRKDYARQVCAFCMWACIATGVVASGAVLFFMDELLQWLGASADTVDMARSYLAIVFAGCPFGLISVCYGNIIRAEGQANMAMMGQIIGNGLNIVLDPVFILYLDMDVAGAAIATLIGNSVAAAFYIWYFLRGKSLLSIHPRDVSLRNGIPGAVLSIGVPAALESICMSISQMVANARLAAYNDMALVGYGVAAKGNMVTGIVWAQLAADLISLLLAAVLAVHRLRN
;
A
#
# COMPACT_ATOMS: atom_id res chain seq x y z
N MET A 1 -5.26 -9.15 -4.89
CA MET A 1 -4.97 -10.40 -4.16
C MET A 1 -6.03 -11.47 -4.38
N SER A 2 -7.30 -11.25 -3.98
CA SER A 2 -8.38 -12.25 -4.10
C SER A 2 -8.57 -12.84 -5.50
N VAL A 3 -8.64 -11.99 -6.55
CA VAL A 3 -8.82 -12.45 -7.94
C VAL A 3 -7.65 -13.31 -8.43
N ILE A 4 -6.42 -12.93 -8.09
CA ILE A 4 -5.20 -13.64 -8.51
C ILE A 4 -5.05 -14.96 -7.75
N ALA A 5 -5.29 -14.96 -6.44
CA ALA A 5 -5.25 -16.18 -5.62
C ALA A 5 -6.27 -17.22 -6.12
N ARG A 6 -7.49 -16.78 -6.45
CA ARG A 6 -8.52 -17.67 -7.01
C ARG A 6 -8.14 -18.19 -8.40
N ALA A 7 -7.64 -17.33 -9.28
CA ALA A 7 -7.18 -17.72 -10.62
C ALA A 7 -6.04 -18.76 -10.57
N MET A 8 -5.09 -18.58 -9.63
CA MET A 8 -4.00 -19.53 -9.39
C MET A 8 -4.52 -20.86 -8.81
N GLY A 9 -5.48 -20.81 -7.88
CA GLY A 9 -6.13 -22.00 -7.33
C GLY A 9 -6.93 -22.80 -8.36
N GLU A 10 -7.54 -22.13 -9.34
CA GLU A 10 -8.27 -22.72 -10.47
C GLU A 10 -7.35 -23.16 -11.63
N GLY A 11 -6.02 -23.00 -11.52
CA GLY A 11 -5.05 -23.38 -12.54
C GLY A 11 -5.01 -22.45 -13.78
N ARG A 12 -5.73 -21.32 -13.76
CA ARG A 12 -5.86 -20.37 -14.88
C ARG A 12 -4.69 -19.39 -14.92
N LYS A 13 -3.49 -19.89 -15.20
CA LYS A 13 -2.23 -19.12 -15.22
C LYS A 13 -2.26 -17.94 -16.19
N ASP A 14 -2.83 -18.10 -17.38
CA ASP A 14 -2.92 -17.02 -18.37
C ASP A 14 -3.84 -15.89 -17.91
N TYR A 15 -4.93 -16.21 -17.22
CA TYR A 15 -5.82 -15.21 -16.63
C TYR A 15 -5.14 -14.46 -15.48
N ALA A 16 -4.44 -15.18 -14.59
CA ALA A 16 -3.66 -14.55 -13.52
C ALA A 16 -2.60 -13.57 -14.07
N ARG A 17 -1.93 -13.95 -15.17
CA ARG A 17 -0.95 -13.13 -15.89
C ARG A 17 -1.57 -11.84 -16.43
N GLN A 18 -2.74 -11.92 -17.08
CA GLN A 18 -3.46 -10.75 -17.59
C GLN A 18 -3.92 -9.81 -16.47
N VAL A 19 -4.41 -10.38 -15.36
CA VAL A 19 -4.82 -9.59 -14.17
C VAL A 19 -3.63 -8.86 -13.55
N CYS A 20 -2.48 -9.51 -13.43
CA CYS A 20 -1.27 -8.86 -12.90
C CYS A 20 -0.79 -7.71 -13.79
N ALA A 21 -0.76 -7.91 -15.12
CA ALA A 21 -0.39 -6.85 -16.06
C ALA A 21 -1.37 -5.67 -15.95
N PHE A 22 -2.67 -5.94 -15.88
CA PHE A 22 -3.67 -4.91 -15.65
C PHE A 22 -3.46 -4.17 -14.32
N CYS A 23 -3.17 -4.89 -13.23
CA CYS A 23 -2.89 -4.28 -11.92
C CYS A 23 -1.68 -3.34 -11.95
N MET A 24 -0.61 -3.68 -12.68
CA MET A 24 0.54 -2.78 -12.83
C MET A 24 0.15 -1.44 -13.45
N TRP A 25 -0.50 -1.50 -14.61
CA TRP A 25 -0.90 -0.30 -15.35
C TRP A 25 -1.99 0.48 -14.63
N ALA A 26 -2.90 -0.22 -13.95
CA ALA A 26 -3.89 0.41 -13.09
C ALA A 26 -3.22 1.15 -11.93
N CYS A 27 -2.25 0.55 -11.23
CA CYS A 27 -1.51 1.22 -10.15
C CYS A 27 -0.72 2.45 -10.63
N ILE A 28 -0.11 2.39 -11.82
CA ILE A 28 0.58 3.54 -12.41
C ILE A 28 -0.45 4.64 -12.76
N ALA A 29 -1.53 4.28 -13.45
CA ALA A 29 -2.56 5.25 -13.84
C ALA A 29 -3.23 5.90 -12.63
N THR A 30 -3.66 5.11 -11.64
CA THR A 30 -4.27 5.63 -10.41
C THR A 30 -3.26 6.41 -9.58
N GLY A 31 -2.01 5.97 -9.49
CA GLY A 31 -0.94 6.69 -8.82
C GLY A 31 -0.70 8.06 -9.43
N VAL A 32 -0.55 8.13 -10.76
CA VAL A 32 -0.33 9.40 -11.47
C VAL A 32 -1.53 10.33 -11.36
N VAL A 33 -2.75 9.82 -11.54
CA VAL A 33 -3.98 10.61 -11.41
C VAL A 33 -4.16 11.13 -9.98
N ALA A 34 -3.94 10.28 -8.97
CA ALA A 34 -4.03 10.68 -7.57
C ALA A 34 -2.96 11.71 -7.20
N SER A 35 -1.73 11.51 -7.66
CA SER A 35 -0.62 12.47 -7.45
C SER A 35 -0.96 13.82 -8.07
N GLY A 36 -1.41 13.82 -9.33
CA GLY A 36 -1.80 15.05 -10.03
C GLY A 36 -2.97 15.75 -9.35
N ALA A 37 -4.00 15.01 -8.95
CA ALA A 37 -5.16 15.55 -8.26
C ALA A 37 -4.77 16.20 -6.93
N VAL A 38 -3.97 15.52 -6.10
CA VAL A 38 -3.60 16.06 -4.78
C VAL A 38 -2.62 17.22 -4.90
N LEU A 39 -1.67 17.18 -5.83
CA LEU A 39 -0.79 18.33 -6.08
C LEU A 39 -1.56 19.55 -6.60
N PHE A 40 -2.61 19.33 -7.39
CA PHE A 40 -3.46 20.41 -7.89
C PHE A 40 -4.35 21.01 -6.80
N PHE A 41 -4.97 20.17 -5.96
CA PHE A 41 -5.84 20.60 -4.86
C PHE A 41 -5.10 20.75 -3.52
N MET A 42 -3.76 20.89 -3.54
CA MET A 42 -2.95 20.82 -2.31
C MET A 42 -3.29 21.96 -1.36
N ASP A 43 -3.51 23.16 -1.89
CA ASP A 43 -3.77 24.34 -1.08
C ASP A 43 -5.18 24.29 -0.47
N GLU A 44 -6.20 23.80 -1.18
CA GLU A 44 -7.51 23.55 -0.57
C GLU A 44 -7.44 22.42 0.47
N LEU A 45 -6.70 21.34 0.20
CA LEU A 45 -6.59 20.21 1.11
C LEU A 45 -5.92 20.62 2.44
N LEU A 46 -4.87 21.44 2.39
CA LEU A 46 -4.20 21.99 3.57
C LEU A 46 -5.11 22.93 4.38
N GLN A 47 -5.95 23.73 3.72
CA GLN A 47 -6.94 24.57 4.39
C GLN A 47 -8.02 23.74 5.08
N TRP A 48 -8.53 22.70 4.42
CA TRP A 48 -9.51 21.79 5.00
C TRP A 48 -8.97 20.98 6.18
N LEU A 49 -7.67 20.67 6.17
CA LEU A 49 -6.96 20.04 7.28
C LEU A 49 -6.71 20.99 8.45
N GLY A 50 -6.95 22.29 8.29
CA GLY A 50 -6.76 23.29 9.33
C GLY A 50 -5.28 23.57 9.64
N ALA A 51 -4.40 23.43 8.65
CA ALA A 51 -2.98 23.72 8.82
C ALA A 51 -2.77 25.20 9.23
N SER A 52 -2.01 25.42 10.30
CA SER A 52 -1.63 26.76 10.77
C SER A 52 -0.57 27.39 9.85
N ALA A 53 -0.42 28.71 9.90
CA ALA A 53 0.58 29.43 9.09
C ALA A 53 2.00 28.86 9.26
N ASP A 54 2.34 28.38 10.46
CA ASP A 54 3.66 27.82 10.77
C ASP A 54 3.84 26.37 10.29
N THR A 55 2.75 25.64 10.01
CA THR A 55 2.78 24.22 9.61
C THR A 55 2.43 23.97 8.15
N VAL A 56 1.81 24.95 7.48
CA VAL A 56 1.42 24.86 6.06
C VAL A 56 2.60 24.52 5.15
N ASP A 57 3.74 25.21 5.30
CA ASP A 57 4.90 24.98 4.41
C ASP A 57 5.56 23.63 4.64
N MET A 58 5.61 23.17 5.90
CA MET A 58 6.10 21.83 6.26
C MET A 58 5.15 20.74 5.74
N ALA A 59 3.84 20.92 5.90
CA ALA A 59 2.84 19.98 5.40
C ALA A 59 2.83 19.92 3.87
N ARG A 60 2.99 21.07 3.20
CA ARG A 60 3.04 21.19 1.73
C ARG A 60 4.24 20.44 1.15
N SER A 61 5.43 20.69 1.68
CA SER A 61 6.66 20.01 1.23
C SER A 61 6.58 18.50 1.46
N TYR A 62 6.08 18.07 2.62
CA TYR A 62 5.84 16.66 2.92
C TYR A 62 4.86 16.00 1.93
N LEU A 63 3.67 16.58 1.75
CA LEU A 63 2.65 16.05 0.86
C LEU A 63 3.15 16.00 -0.58
N ALA A 64 3.85 17.03 -1.05
CA ALA A 64 4.40 17.05 -2.40
C ALA A 64 5.33 15.86 -2.67
N ILE A 65 6.22 15.54 -1.73
CA ILE A 65 7.17 14.42 -1.86
C ILE A 65 6.45 13.08 -1.78
N VAL A 66 5.53 12.92 -0.82
CA VAL A 66 4.76 11.67 -0.64
C VAL A 66 3.92 11.37 -1.88
N PHE A 67 3.22 12.38 -2.41
CA PHE A 67 2.38 12.21 -3.60
C PHE A 67 3.22 12.04 -4.86
N ALA A 68 4.37 12.70 -5.01
CA ALA A 68 5.30 12.36 -6.10
C ALA A 68 5.74 10.88 -6.06
N GLY A 69 5.80 10.28 -4.87
CA GLY A 69 6.08 8.87 -4.65
C GLY A 69 4.92 7.90 -4.77
N CYS A 70 3.70 8.40 -4.89
CA CYS A 70 2.49 7.58 -4.82
C CYS A 70 2.49 6.40 -5.82
N PRO A 71 2.92 6.56 -7.10
CA PRO A 71 2.98 5.44 -8.04
C PRO A 71 3.89 4.31 -7.55
N PHE A 72 5.07 4.64 -7.01
CA PHE A 72 6.02 3.65 -6.50
C PHE A 72 5.50 2.95 -5.24
N GLY A 73 4.87 3.69 -4.34
CA GLY A 73 4.22 3.13 -3.16
C GLY A 73 3.11 2.14 -3.53
N LEU A 74 2.23 2.51 -4.47
CA LEU A 74 1.17 1.64 -4.96
C LEU A 74 1.71 0.37 -5.62
N ILE A 75 2.76 0.50 -6.43
CA ILE A 75 3.43 -0.66 -7.04
C ILE A 75 4.01 -1.57 -5.95
N SER A 76 4.75 -1.02 -4.99
CA SER A 76 5.36 -1.79 -3.89
C SER A 76 4.32 -2.62 -3.12
N VAL A 77 3.21 -1.99 -2.72
CA VAL A 77 2.13 -2.67 -1.99
C VAL A 77 1.41 -3.70 -2.86
N CYS A 78 1.06 -3.33 -4.10
CA CYS A 78 0.33 -4.20 -5.01
C CYS A 78 1.15 -5.45 -5.34
N TYR A 79 2.42 -5.27 -5.72
CA TYR A 79 3.31 -6.37 -6.06
C TYR A 79 3.68 -7.25 -4.88
N GLY A 80 3.90 -6.66 -3.69
CA GLY A 80 4.06 -7.45 -2.46
C GLY A 80 2.85 -8.36 -2.21
N ASN A 81 1.64 -7.86 -2.43
CA ASN A 81 0.41 -8.65 -2.27
C ASN A 81 0.18 -9.67 -3.39
N ILE A 82 0.63 -9.38 -4.60
CA ILE A 82 0.58 -10.32 -5.74
C ILE A 82 1.54 -11.50 -5.50
N ILE A 83 2.79 -11.24 -5.13
CA ILE A 83 3.80 -12.28 -4.86
C ILE A 83 3.36 -13.15 -3.67
N ARG A 84 2.73 -12.54 -2.64
CA ARG A 84 2.07 -13.30 -1.56
C ARG A 84 0.97 -14.22 -2.10
N ALA A 85 0.12 -13.75 -3.01
CA ALA A 85 -0.94 -14.55 -3.63
C ALA A 85 -0.40 -15.71 -4.50
N GLU A 86 0.82 -15.60 -5.04
CA GLU A 86 1.49 -16.70 -5.75
C GLU A 86 2.04 -17.79 -4.83
N GLY A 87 1.97 -17.60 -3.50
CA GLY A 87 2.56 -18.50 -2.50
C GLY A 87 4.04 -18.23 -2.22
N GLN A 88 4.62 -17.17 -2.77
CA GLN A 88 6.02 -16.78 -2.55
C GLN A 88 6.17 -15.73 -1.44
N ALA A 89 5.55 -15.99 -0.28
CA ALA A 89 5.53 -15.08 0.85
C ALA A 89 6.94 -14.60 1.26
N ASN A 90 7.95 -15.48 1.22
CA ASN A 90 9.34 -15.12 1.54
C ASN A 90 9.90 -14.01 0.64
N MET A 91 9.61 -14.03 -0.67
CA MET A 91 10.08 -13.01 -1.60
C MET A 91 9.34 -11.69 -1.41
N ALA A 92 8.04 -11.75 -1.12
CA ALA A 92 7.26 -10.56 -0.76
C ALA A 92 7.77 -9.93 0.55
N MET A 93 8.08 -10.74 1.55
CA MET A 93 8.65 -10.24 2.81
C MET A 93 10.03 -9.62 2.59
N MET A 94 10.89 -10.24 1.77
CA MET A 94 12.21 -9.71 1.47
C MET A 94 12.15 -8.30 0.89
N GLY A 95 11.27 -8.05 -0.10
CA GLY A 95 11.11 -6.72 -0.69
C GLY A 95 10.65 -5.68 0.33
N GLN A 96 9.74 -6.07 1.23
CA GLN A 96 9.24 -5.20 2.30
C GLN A 96 10.32 -4.91 3.36
N ILE A 97 11.14 -5.91 3.72
CA ILE A 97 12.27 -5.74 4.64
C ILE A 97 13.33 -4.83 4.04
N ILE A 98 13.65 -4.96 2.75
CA ILE A 98 14.62 -4.09 2.08
C ILE A 98 14.12 -2.65 2.06
N GLY A 99 12.86 -2.41 1.65
CA GLY A 99 12.29 -1.06 1.58
C GLY A 99 12.18 -0.40 2.95
N ASN A 100 11.61 -1.10 3.92
CA ASN A 100 11.41 -0.57 5.28
C ASN A 100 12.75 -0.45 6.03
N GLY A 101 13.66 -1.41 5.85
CA GLY A 101 14.99 -1.36 6.44
C GLY A 101 15.78 -0.16 5.92
N LEU A 102 15.69 0.12 4.62
CA LEU A 102 16.30 1.32 4.05
C LEU A 102 15.65 2.59 4.59
N ASN A 103 14.32 2.63 4.74
CA ASN A 103 13.61 3.75 5.34
C ASN A 103 14.07 4.01 6.80
N ILE A 104 14.18 2.97 7.64
CA ILE A 104 14.65 3.10 9.04
C ILE A 104 16.08 3.65 9.12
N VAL A 105 16.95 3.32 8.15
CA VAL A 105 18.32 3.83 8.11
C VAL A 105 18.37 5.25 7.54
N LEU A 106 17.56 5.55 6.54
CA LEU A 106 17.53 6.86 5.88
C LEU A 106 16.83 7.93 6.71
N ASP A 107 15.82 7.58 7.51
CA ASP A 107 15.09 8.52 8.37
C ASP A 107 16.06 9.32 9.29
N PRO A 108 16.91 8.70 10.12
CA PRO A 108 17.90 9.44 10.92
C PRO A 108 18.88 10.26 10.10
N VAL A 109 19.27 9.78 8.90
CA VAL A 109 20.21 10.50 8.04
C VAL A 109 19.58 11.77 7.49
N PHE A 110 18.36 11.70 6.98
CA PHE A 110 17.70 12.88 6.43
C PHE A 110 17.19 13.84 7.52
N ILE A 111 16.73 13.31 8.65
CA ILE A 111 16.21 14.13 9.75
C ILE A 111 17.35 14.76 10.55
N LEU A 112 18.35 13.98 10.99
CA LEU A 112 19.37 14.46 11.94
C LEU A 112 20.64 14.98 11.29
N TYR A 113 21.03 14.47 10.10
CA TYR A 113 22.29 14.86 9.46
C TYR A 113 22.09 15.94 8.39
N LEU A 114 20.93 15.97 7.75
CA LEU A 114 20.61 16.92 6.68
C LEU A 114 19.62 18.01 7.10
N ASP A 115 19.16 18.02 8.37
CA ASP A 115 18.20 18.98 8.94
C ASP A 115 16.95 19.21 8.05
N MET A 116 16.51 18.16 7.34
CA MET A 116 15.36 18.25 6.43
C MET A 116 14.03 18.01 7.16
N ASP A 117 14.07 17.81 8.47
CA ASP A 117 12.92 17.62 9.37
C ASP A 117 11.88 16.63 8.77
N VAL A 118 10.60 17.01 8.75
CA VAL A 118 9.49 16.20 8.22
C VAL A 118 9.65 15.89 6.71
N ALA A 119 10.23 16.78 5.91
CA ALA A 119 10.46 16.53 4.50
C ALA A 119 11.50 15.42 4.27
N GLY A 120 12.50 15.32 5.16
CA GLY A 120 13.48 14.23 5.16
C GLY A 120 12.84 12.84 5.32
N ALA A 121 11.86 12.72 6.23
CA ALA A 121 11.11 11.48 6.44
C ALA A 121 10.28 11.07 5.20
N ALA A 122 9.71 12.05 4.49
CA ALA A 122 9.00 11.78 3.23
C ALA A 122 9.93 11.24 2.15
N ILE A 123 11.14 11.80 2.02
CA ILE A 123 12.14 11.36 1.02
C ILE A 123 12.63 9.95 1.34
N ALA A 124 12.93 9.67 2.61
CA ALA A 124 13.31 8.34 3.05
C ALA A 124 12.22 7.29 2.71
N THR A 125 10.96 7.65 2.93
CA THR A 125 9.80 6.78 2.61
C THR A 125 9.67 6.55 1.10
N LEU A 126 9.83 7.62 0.32
CA LEU A 126 9.86 7.54 -1.14
C LEU A 126 10.93 6.58 -1.62
N ILE A 127 12.18 6.76 -1.15
CA ILE A 127 13.31 5.92 -1.54
C ILE A 127 13.07 4.47 -1.12
N GLY A 128 12.60 4.22 0.10
CA GLY A 128 12.26 2.87 0.57
C GLY A 128 11.23 2.18 -0.31
N ASN A 129 10.14 2.88 -0.66
CA ASN A 129 9.11 2.36 -1.54
C ASN A 129 9.60 2.17 -2.98
N SER A 130 10.42 3.08 -3.51
CA SER A 130 11.02 2.97 -4.83
C SER A 130 11.97 1.77 -4.93
N VAL A 131 12.79 1.53 -3.89
CA VAL A 131 13.69 0.35 -3.85
C VAL A 131 12.89 -0.94 -3.73
N ALA A 132 11.85 -0.99 -2.90
CA ALA A 132 10.97 -2.14 -2.82
C ALA A 132 10.26 -2.42 -4.16
N ALA A 133 9.73 -1.39 -4.81
CA ALA A 133 9.12 -1.50 -6.14
C ALA A 133 10.14 -2.00 -7.18
N ALA A 134 11.37 -1.47 -7.18
CA ALA A 134 12.44 -1.91 -8.06
C ALA A 134 12.83 -3.37 -7.81
N PHE A 135 12.90 -3.81 -6.55
CA PHE A 135 13.14 -5.21 -6.19
C PHE A 135 12.05 -6.13 -6.75
N TYR A 136 10.78 -5.77 -6.62
CA TYR A 136 9.68 -6.57 -7.17
C TYR A 136 9.69 -6.59 -8.70
N ILE A 137 9.95 -5.46 -9.35
CA ILE A 137 10.07 -5.41 -10.82
C ILE A 137 11.23 -6.29 -11.28
N TRP A 138 12.40 -6.21 -10.63
CA TRP A 138 13.55 -7.06 -10.92
C TRP A 138 13.23 -8.55 -10.72
N TYR A 139 12.53 -8.89 -9.65
CA TYR A 139 12.12 -10.25 -9.34
C TYR A 139 11.23 -10.85 -10.45
N PHE A 140 10.29 -10.06 -10.96
CA PHE A 140 9.43 -10.44 -12.08
C PHE A 140 10.18 -10.56 -13.40
N LEU A 141 11.08 -9.61 -13.70
CA LEU A 141 11.89 -9.62 -14.92
C LEU A 141 12.83 -10.83 -15.01
N ARG A 142 13.25 -11.38 -13.86
CA ARG A 142 14.07 -12.61 -13.80
C ARG A 142 13.30 -13.90 -14.16
N GLY A 143 12.02 -13.83 -14.48
CA GLY A 143 11.22 -14.97 -14.96
C GLY A 143 10.92 -16.04 -13.90
N LYS A 144 11.12 -15.72 -12.61
CA LYS A 144 10.82 -16.64 -11.48
C LYS A 144 9.38 -16.54 -10.97
N SER A 145 8.63 -15.53 -11.44
CA SER A 145 7.20 -15.37 -11.17
C SER A 145 6.39 -15.92 -12.34
N LEU A 146 5.22 -16.49 -12.06
CA LEU A 146 4.28 -16.97 -13.09
C LEU A 146 3.54 -15.81 -13.80
N LEU A 147 3.81 -14.57 -13.37
CA LEU A 147 3.10 -13.37 -13.77
C LEU A 147 3.96 -12.44 -14.62
N SER A 148 3.32 -11.68 -15.49
CA SER A 148 3.96 -10.80 -16.48
C SER A 148 3.63 -9.34 -16.23
N ILE A 149 4.63 -8.50 -16.49
CA ILE A 149 4.54 -7.03 -16.46
C ILE A 149 4.28 -6.46 -17.86
N HIS A 150 4.28 -7.30 -18.90
CA HIS A 150 4.27 -6.80 -20.28
C HIS A 150 2.96 -6.07 -20.60
N PRO A 151 3.01 -4.83 -21.15
CA PRO A 151 1.83 -4.10 -21.59
C PRO A 151 1.04 -4.84 -22.69
N ARG A 152 1.69 -5.74 -23.42
CA ARG A 152 1.04 -6.62 -24.42
C ARG A 152 0.11 -7.67 -23.81
N ASP A 153 0.31 -8.02 -22.54
CA ASP A 153 -0.53 -8.98 -21.82
C ASP A 153 -1.71 -8.30 -21.11
N VAL A 154 -1.85 -6.98 -21.22
CA VAL A 154 -2.98 -6.22 -20.66
C VAL A 154 -4.22 -6.54 -21.48
N SER A 155 -5.05 -7.42 -20.95
CA SER A 155 -6.37 -7.72 -21.51
C SER A 155 -7.44 -6.98 -20.74
N LEU A 156 -8.16 -6.08 -21.42
CA LEU A 156 -9.42 -5.50 -20.93
C LEU A 156 -10.61 -6.46 -21.16
N ARG A 157 -10.40 -7.57 -21.88
CA ARG A 157 -11.41 -8.63 -22.06
C ARG A 157 -11.53 -9.46 -20.78
N ASN A 158 -12.71 -10.07 -20.59
CA ASN A 158 -13.09 -10.94 -19.47
C ASN A 158 -13.52 -10.24 -18.16
N GLY A 159 -13.90 -8.95 -18.20
CA GLY A 159 -14.46 -8.26 -17.02
C GLY A 159 -13.44 -8.04 -15.89
N ILE A 160 -12.14 -8.17 -16.16
CA ILE A 160 -11.03 -7.95 -15.22
C ILE A 160 -11.13 -6.57 -14.54
N PRO A 161 -11.40 -5.46 -15.25
CA PRO A 161 -11.53 -4.15 -14.61
C PRO A 161 -12.68 -4.12 -13.60
N GLY A 162 -13.84 -4.71 -13.95
CA GLY A 162 -15.00 -4.77 -13.08
C GLY A 162 -14.76 -5.58 -11.81
N ALA A 163 -14.05 -6.72 -11.91
CA ALA A 163 -13.69 -7.55 -10.77
C ALA A 163 -12.64 -6.89 -9.84
N VAL A 164 -11.72 -6.11 -10.40
CA VAL A 164 -10.73 -5.36 -9.60
C VAL A 164 -11.39 -4.16 -8.93
N LEU A 165 -12.22 -3.40 -9.67
CA LEU A 165 -12.91 -2.22 -9.15
C LEU A 165 -13.97 -2.57 -8.11
N SER A 166 -14.70 -3.68 -8.27
CA SER A 166 -15.71 -4.10 -7.28
C SER A 166 -15.13 -4.46 -5.92
N ILE A 167 -13.83 -4.80 -5.86
CA ILE A 167 -13.10 -5.06 -4.62
C ILE A 167 -12.36 -3.79 -4.16
N GLY A 168 -11.77 -3.05 -5.09
CA GLY A 168 -10.96 -1.86 -4.78
C GLY A 168 -11.78 -0.67 -4.30
N VAL A 169 -12.96 -0.42 -4.90
CA VAL A 169 -13.82 0.72 -4.54
C VAL A 169 -14.33 0.62 -3.09
N PRO A 170 -14.89 -0.52 -2.64
CA PRO A 170 -15.28 -0.67 -1.23
C PRO A 170 -14.10 -0.50 -0.26
N ALA A 171 -12.93 -1.05 -0.58
CA ALA A 171 -11.74 -0.94 0.27
C ALA A 171 -11.23 0.51 0.38
N ALA A 172 -11.31 1.27 -0.72
CA ALA A 172 -10.98 2.69 -0.72
C ALA A 172 -11.99 3.50 0.13
N LEU A 173 -13.28 3.22 0.00
CA LEU A 173 -14.32 3.85 0.81
C LEU A 173 -14.15 3.54 2.30
N GLU A 174 -13.82 2.30 2.66
CA GLU A 174 -13.49 1.92 4.03
C GLU A 174 -12.32 2.74 4.57
N SER A 175 -11.24 2.86 3.80
CA SER A 175 -10.06 3.64 4.18
C SER A 175 -10.37 5.13 4.39
N ILE A 176 -11.25 5.70 3.55
CA ILE A 176 -11.73 7.08 3.68
C ILE A 176 -12.59 7.23 4.95
N CYS A 177 -13.53 6.32 5.19
CA CYS A 177 -14.37 6.33 6.39
C CYS A 177 -13.54 6.22 7.68
N MET A 178 -12.52 5.37 7.70
CA MET A 178 -11.59 5.28 8.83
C MET A 178 -10.81 6.59 9.02
N SER A 179 -10.31 7.16 7.92
CA SER A 179 -9.56 8.43 7.97
C SER A 179 -10.41 9.58 8.51
N ILE A 180 -11.65 9.71 8.03
CA ILE A 180 -12.61 10.72 8.52
C ILE A 180 -12.93 10.48 10.01
N SER A 181 -13.18 9.23 10.41
CA SER A 181 -13.46 8.90 11.81
C SER A 181 -12.29 9.30 12.71
N GLN A 182 -11.06 9.05 12.27
CA GLN A 182 -9.86 9.42 13.03
C GLN A 182 -9.63 10.93 13.07
N MET A 183 -9.90 11.64 11.97
CA MET A 183 -9.89 13.11 11.94
C MET A 183 -10.90 13.71 12.93
N VAL A 184 -12.13 13.20 12.96
CA VAL A 184 -13.17 13.66 13.90
C VAL A 184 -12.74 13.38 15.34
N ALA A 185 -12.19 12.19 15.62
CA ALA A 185 -11.67 11.86 16.94
C ALA A 185 -10.56 12.83 17.38
N ASN A 186 -9.58 13.08 16.50
CA ASN A 186 -8.48 14.02 16.75
C ASN A 186 -8.99 15.45 16.98
N ALA A 187 -9.91 15.93 16.14
CA ALA A 187 -10.49 17.27 16.27
C ALA A 187 -11.27 17.44 17.58
N ARG A 188 -11.98 16.39 18.03
CA ARG A 188 -12.67 16.41 19.34
C ARG A 188 -11.67 16.41 20.49
N LEU A 189 -10.59 15.63 20.42
CA LEU A 189 -9.59 15.55 21.48
C LEU A 189 -8.76 16.85 21.61
N ALA A 190 -8.43 17.47 20.48
CA ALA A 190 -7.77 18.77 20.43
C ALA A 190 -8.56 19.88 21.15
N ALA A 191 -9.91 19.79 21.15
CA ALA A 191 -10.76 20.75 21.85
C ALA A 191 -10.77 20.59 23.39
N TYR A 192 -10.30 19.46 23.94
CA TYR A 192 -10.30 19.21 25.38
C TYR A 192 -8.96 19.50 26.05
N ASN A 193 -7.84 18.97 25.52
CA ASN A 193 -6.50 19.21 26.07
C ASN A 193 -5.42 18.72 25.08
N ASP A 194 -4.38 19.52 24.81
CA ASP A 194 -3.24 19.13 23.96
C ASP A 194 -2.54 17.85 24.46
N MET A 195 -2.45 17.64 25.78
CA MET A 195 -1.89 16.40 26.34
C MET A 195 -2.77 15.17 26.04
N ALA A 196 -4.10 15.33 25.93
CA ALA A 196 -4.99 14.23 25.58
C ALA A 196 -4.84 13.84 24.10
N LEU A 197 -4.61 14.82 23.21
CA LEU A 197 -4.32 14.58 21.80
C LEU A 197 -2.99 13.83 21.61
N VAL A 198 -1.92 14.28 22.29
CA VAL A 198 -0.61 13.61 22.25
C VAL A 198 -0.71 12.18 22.83
N GLY A 199 -1.40 12.00 23.96
CA GLY A 199 -1.62 10.69 24.57
C GLY A 199 -2.42 9.73 23.68
N TYR A 200 -3.48 10.22 23.02
CA TYR A 200 -4.24 9.44 22.05
C TYR A 200 -3.40 9.06 20.83
N GLY A 201 -2.54 9.95 20.33
CA GLY A 201 -1.63 9.65 19.23
C GLY A 201 -0.70 8.46 19.54
N VAL A 202 -0.16 8.40 20.76
CA VAL A 202 0.66 7.27 21.22
C VAL A 202 -0.17 5.99 21.38
N ALA A 203 -1.34 6.08 22.02
CA ALA A 203 -2.23 4.93 22.21
C ALA A 203 -2.76 4.36 20.88
N ALA A 204 -3.07 5.23 19.92
CA ALA A 204 -3.51 4.85 18.58
C ALA A 204 -2.41 4.08 17.84
N LYS A 205 -1.14 4.52 17.95
CA LYS A 205 0.00 3.76 17.41
C LYS A 205 0.13 2.38 18.07
N GLY A 206 -0.05 2.29 19.38
CA GLY A 206 -0.07 1.00 20.10
C GLY A 206 -1.18 0.06 19.61
N ASN A 207 -2.39 0.59 19.45
CA ASN A 207 -3.54 -0.17 18.92
C ASN A 207 -3.34 -0.58 17.44
N MET A 208 -2.62 0.21 16.67
CA MET A 208 -2.31 -0.09 15.28
C MET A 208 -1.35 -1.29 15.18
N VAL A 209 -0.34 -1.37 16.06
CA VAL A 209 0.58 -2.52 16.11
C VAL A 209 -0.18 -3.80 16.46
N THR A 210 -1.02 -3.77 17.49
CA THR A 210 -1.80 -4.96 17.88
C THR A 210 -2.81 -5.33 16.78
N GLY A 211 -3.49 -4.34 16.20
CA GLY A 211 -4.46 -4.54 15.12
C GLY A 211 -3.85 -5.17 13.86
N ILE A 212 -2.68 -4.70 13.43
CA ILE A 212 -1.97 -5.26 12.26
C ILE A 212 -1.59 -6.73 12.51
N VAL A 213 -1.07 -7.04 13.70
CA VAL A 213 -0.68 -8.42 14.04
C VAL A 213 -1.89 -9.36 14.02
N TRP A 214 -3.01 -8.94 14.63
CA TRP A 214 -4.24 -9.74 14.61
C TRP A 214 -4.83 -9.91 13.22
N ALA A 215 -4.87 -8.84 12.42
CA ALA A 215 -5.37 -8.88 11.05
C ALA A 215 -4.52 -9.81 10.18
N GLN A 216 -3.19 -9.76 10.32
CA GLN A 216 -2.28 -10.58 9.54
C GLN A 216 -2.38 -12.07 9.92
N LEU A 217 -2.44 -12.37 11.23
CA LEU A 217 -2.66 -13.73 11.70
C LEU A 217 -3.99 -14.30 11.20
N ALA A 218 -5.06 -13.51 11.20
CA ALA A 218 -6.36 -13.93 10.67
C ALA A 218 -6.28 -14.23 9.16
N ALA A 219 -5.60 -13.38 8.39
CA ALA A 219 -5.43 -13.58 6.95
C ALA A 219 -4.62 -14.86 6.62
N ASP A 220 -3.55 -15.12 7.38
CA ASP A 220 -2.73 -16.32 7.22
C ASP A 220 -3.50 -17.59 7.62
N LEU A 221 -4.30 -17.53 8.70
CA LEU A 221 -5.14 -18.64 9.14
C LEU A 221 -6.20 -18.99 8.08
N ILE A 222 -6.87 -18.00 7.50
CA ILE A 222 -7.84 -18.19 6.41
C ILE A 222 -7.17 -18.85 5.20
N SER A 223 -5.96 -18.40 4.84
CA SER A 223 -5.19 -18.96 3.71
C SER A 223 -4.81 -20.43 3.95
N LEU A 224 -4.40 -20.79 5.17
CA LEU A 224 -4.12 -22.17 5.59
C LEU A 224 -5.37 -23.05 5.57
N LEU A 225 -6.50 -22.54 6.06
CA LEU A 225 -7.77 -23.27 6.05
C LEU A 225 -8.24 -23.56 4.62
N LEU A 226 -8.14 -22.59 3.72
CA LEU A 226 -8.45 -22.79 2.30
C LEU A 226 -7.54 -23.85 1.66
N ALA A 227 -6.24 -23.80 1.94
CA ALA A 227 -5.29 -24.81 1.45
C ALA A 227 -5.62 -26.22 2.00
N ALA A 228 -5.96 -26.32 3.28
CA ALA A 228 -6.34 -27.58 3.93
C ALA A 228 -7.65 -28.15 3.33
N VAL A 229 -8.67 -27.32 3.12
CA VAL A 229 -9.94 -27.74 2.50
C VAL A 229 -9.71 -28.23 1.07
N LEU A 230 -8.90 -27.52 0.28
CA LEU A 230 -8.56 -27.93 -1.09
C LEU A 230 -7.77 -29.25 -1.13
N ALA A 231 -6.87 -29.47 -0.18
CA ALA A 231 -6.12 -30.72 -0.06
C ALA A 231 -7.04 -31.91 0.28
N VAL A 232 -7.98 -31.73 1.22
CA VAL A 232 -8.98 -32.75 1.56
C VAL A 232 -9.88 -33.06 0.37
N HIS A 233 -10.28 -32.04 -0.41
CA HIS A 233 -11.12 -32.24 -1.60
C HIS A 233 -10.39 -32.99 -2.72
N ARG A 234 -9.06 -32.80 -2.86
CA ARG A 234 -8.22 -33.54 -3.82
C ARG A 234 -7.95 -34.98 -3.42
N LEU A 235 -7.97 -35.33 -2.13
CA LEU A 235 -7.80 -36.70 -1.65
C LEU A 235 -9.07 -37.54 -1.76
N ARG A 236 -10.22 -36.89 -1.97
CA ARG A 236 -11.55 -37.51 -2.01
C ARG A 236 -12.06 -37.78 -3.43
N ASN A 237 -11.34 -37.32 -4.45
CA ASN A 237 -11.56 -37.58 -5.88
C ASN A 237 -10.38 -38.41 -6.43
#